data_AF-H0GVW4-F1
#
_entry.id   AF-H0GVW4-F1
#
_cell.length_a   1.000
_cell.length_b   1.000
_cell.length_c   1.000
_cell.angle_alpha   90.00
_cell.angle_beta   90.00
_cell.angle_gamma   90.00
#
_symmetry.space_group_name_H-M   'P 1'
#
loop_
_entity.id
_entity.type
_entity.pdbx_description
1 polymer ?
#
loop_
_entity_poly.entity_id
_entity_poly.type
_entity_poly.pdbx_seq_one_letter_code
_entity_poly.pdbx_strand_id
1 'polypeptide(L)'
;MSSEPYKNVYLLPQTNQLLGLYTIIRNKNTTRPDFIFYSDRIIRLLVEEGLNHLPVQKQIVETETNENFEGVSFMGKICGVSIVRAGESMEQGLRDCCRSVRIGKILIQRDEETALPKLFYEKLPEDISKRYVFLLDPMLATGGSAIMATEVLIKRGVKPERIFFLELNL
;
A
#
# COMPACT_ATOMS: atom_id res chain seq x y z
N MET A 1 -16.80 10.69 18.28
CA MET A 1 -16.93 9.49 19.11
C MET A 1 -15.69 8.66 18.86
N SER A 2 -14.93 8.42 19.93
CA SER A 2 -13.51 8.04 20.00
C SER A 2 -13.06 6.93 19.05
N SER A 3 -12.11 7.29 18.18
CA SER A 3 -11.42 6.43 17.22
C SER A 3 -10.20 5.75 17.84
N GLU A 4 -10.36 4.68 18.61
CA GLU A 4 -9.21 3.78 18.83
C GLU A 4 -9.68 2.33 18.99
N PRO A 5 -9.79 1.55 17.90
CA PRO A 5 -9.80 0.11 18.02
C PRO A 5 -8.40 -0.49 17.80
N TYR A 6 -7.46 0.16 17.09
CA TYR A 6 -6.16 -0.43 16.76
C TYR A 6 -5.03 0.63 16.64
N LYS A 7 -3.90 0.43 17.34
CA LYS A 7 -2.77 1.39 17.40
C LYS A 7 -1.95 1.53 16.11
N ASN A 8 -2.06 0.54 15.22
CA ASN A 8 -1.30 0.41 13.98
C ASN A 8 -2.19 0.58 12.73
N VAL A 9 -3.39 1.15 12.90
CA VAL A 9 -4.31 1.44 11.80
C VAL A 9 -4.38 2.95 11.66
N TYR A 10 -4.05 3.43 10.47
CA TYR A 10 -4.06 4.85 10.14
C TYR A 10 -5.15 5.09 9.10
N LEU A 11 -6.02 6.06 9.37
CA LEU A 11 -7.10 6.44 8.47
C LEU A 11 -6.71 7.72 7.75
N LEU A 12 -6.88 7.73 6.43
CA LEU A 12 -6.81 8.98 5.68
C LEU A 12 -7.78 10.01 6.27
N PRO A 13 -7.41 11.30 6.31
CA PRO A 13 -8.31 12.36 6.73
C PRO A 13 -9.60 12.35 5.90
N GLN A 14 -10.74 12.34 6.59
CA GLN A 14 -12.07 12.28 5.97
C GLN A 14 -12.50 13.64 5.40
N THR A 15 -11.76 14.11 4.41
CA THR A 15 -12.02 15.40 3.73
C THR A 15 -13.21 15.30 2.78
N ASN A 16 -13.85 16.44 2.47
CA ASN A 16 -14.90 16.51 1.45
C ASN A 16 -14.43 15.98 0.10
N GLN A 17 -13.14 16.16 -0.23
CA GLN A 17 -12.55 15.62 -1.45
C GLN A 17 -12.54 14.09 -1.44
N LEU A 18 -12.05 13.48 -0.35
CA LEU A 18 -12.00 12.02 -0.22
C LEU A 18 -13.41 11.41 -0.23
N LEU A 19 -14.35 12.02 0.50
CA LEU A 19 -15.76 11.62 0.51
C LEU A 19 -16.40 11.72 -0.88
N GLY A 20 -16.10 12.78 -1.63
CA GLY A 20 -16.55 12.95 -3.02
C GLY A 20 -16.02 11.86 -3.95
N LEU A 21 -14.74 11.49 -3.82
CA LEU A 21 -14.15 10.39 -4.59
C LEU A 21 -14.83 9.05 -4.24
N TYR A 22 -15.01 8.75 -2.95
CA TYR A 22 -15.70 7.52 -2.52
C TYR A 22 -17.15 7.47 -2.99
N THR A 23 -17.86 8.60 -3.00
CA THR A 23 -19.24 8.68 -3.50
C THR A 23 -19.32 8.22 -4.96
N ILE A 24 -18.32 8.57 -5.78
CA ILE A 24 -18.29 8.18 -7.19
C ILE A 24 -17.96 6.70 -7.34
N ILE A 25 -16.89 6.20 -6.72
CA ILE A 25 -16.47 4.80 -6.93
C ILE A 25 -17.49 3.80 -6.35
N ARG A 26 -18.27 4.20 -5.34
CA ARG A 26 -19.32 3.37 -4.72
C ARG A 26 -20.67 3.47 -5.41
N ASN A 27 -20.87 4.45 -6.29
CA ASN A 27 -22.11 4.57 -7.05
C ASN A 27 -22.17 3.47 -8.12
N LYS A 28 -23.17 2.59 -8.02
CA LYS A 28 -23.41 1.49 -8.97
C LYS A 28 -23.61 1.94 -10.43
N ASN A 29 -23.95 3.20 -10.65
CA ASN A 29 -24.18 3.77 -11.98
C ASN A 29 -22.91 4.44 -12.58
N THR A 30 -21.80 4.47 -11.83
CA THR A 30 -20.53 5.05 -12.31
C THR A 30 -19.98 4.23 -13.48
N THR A 31 -19.55 4.93 -14.54
CA THR A 31 -18.99 4.27 -15.71
C THR A 31 -17.64 3.64 -15.39
N ARG A 32 -17.24 2.60 -16.13
CA ARG A 32 -15.94 1.95 -15.92
C ARG A 32 -14.75 2.94 -16.04
N PRO A 33 -14.68 3.84 -17.05
CA PRO A 33 -13.61 4.84 -17.12
C PRO A 33 -13.54 5.75 -15.89
N ASP A 34 -14.69 6.24 -15.42
CA ASP A 34 -14.75 7.08 -14.23
C ASP A 34 -14.31 6.30 -12.99
N PHE A 35 -14.79 5.07 -12.82
CA PHE A 35 -14.40 4.23 -11.69
C PHE A 35 -12.89 4.07 -11.59
N ILE A 36 -12.23 3.77 -12.72
CA ILE A 36 -10.77 3.63 -12.78
C ILE A 36 -10.10 4.96 -12.43
N PHE A 37 -10.50 6.05 -13.09
CA PHE A 37 -9.91 7.38 -12.87
C PHE A 37 -10.02 7.84 -11.41
N TYR A 38 -11.19 7.71 -10.78
CA TYR A 38 -11.40 8.15 -9.40
C TYR A 38 -10.77 7.17 -8.39
N SER A 39 -10.71 5.87 -8.68
CA SER A 39 -9.97 4.91 -7.86
C SER A 39 -8.48 5.23 -7.85
N ASP A 40 -7.87 5.50 -9.00
CA ASP A 40 -6.45 5.87 -9.11
C ASP A 40 -6.12 7.13 -8.29
N ARG A 41 -7.04 8.10 -8.23
CA ARG A 41 -6.88 9.29 -7.38
C ARG A 41 -6.86 8.95 -5.89
N ILE A 42 -7.70 8.02 -5.44
CA ILE A 42 -7.69 7.59 -4.04
C ILE A 42 -6.43 6.78 -3.74
N ILE A 43 -6.04 5.87 -4.65
CA ILE A 43 -4.81 5.09 -4.54
C ILE A 43 -3.61 6.03 -4.37
N ARG A 44 -3.52 7.11 -5.14
CA ARG A 44 -2.44 8.10 -5.01
C ARG A 44 -2.39 8.70 -3.61
N LEU A 45 -3.52 9.15 -3.07
CA LEU A 45 -3.60 9.71 -1.72
C LEU A 45 -3.18 8.69 -0.65
N LEU A 46 -3.63 7.44 -0.80
CA LEU A 46 -3.31 6.35 0.11
C LEU A 46 -1.82 5.98 0.08
N VAL A 47 -1.21 5.95 -1.10
CA VAL A 47 0.23 5.66 -1.24
C VAL A 47 1.07 6.77 -0.63
N GLU A 48 0.75 8.05 -0.89
CA GLU A 48 1.47 9.18 -0.29
C GLU A 48 1.40 9.12 1.24
N GLU A 49 0.22 8.80 1.80
CA GLU A 49 0.10 8.60 3.25
C GLU A 49 0.87 7.39 3.75
N GLY A 50 0.85 6.27 3.02
CA GLY A 50 1.66 5.10 3.33
C GLY A 50 3.16 5.44 3.42
N LEU A 51 3.66 6.28 2.53
CA LEU A 51 5.06 6.73 2.51
C LEU A 51 5.42 7.59 3.73
N ASN A 52 4.47 8.33 4.33
CA ASN A 52 4.69 9.14 5.53
C ASN A 52 5.05 8.29 6.76
N HIS A 53 4.76 6.99 6.76
CA HIS A 53 5.11 6.08 7.85
C HIS A 53 6.52 5.48 7.73
N LEU A 54 7.27 5.80 6.68
CA LEU A 54 8.66 5.38 6.56
C LEU A 54 9.56 6.16 7.52
N PRO A 55 10.60 5.53 8.08
CA PRO A 55 11.56 6.24 8.91
C PRO A 55 12.36 7.23 8.06
N VAL A 56 12.64 8.38 8.65
CA VAL A 56 13.40 9.47 8.03
C VAL A 56 14.61 9.84 8.87
N GLN A 57 15.63 10.38 8.22
CA GLN A 57 16.78 11.00 8.87
C GLN A 57 16.82 12.49 8.54
N LYS A 58 17.29 13.31 9.49
CA LYS A 58 17.51 14.74 9.26
C LYS A 58 18.54 14.93 8.15
N GLN A 59 18.28 15.88 7.27
CA GLN A 59 19.19 16.24 6.19
C GLN A 59 19.18 17.75 6.01
N ILE A 60 20.36 18.35 6.02
CA ILE A 60 20.54 19.76 5.70
C ILE A 60 21.00 19.83 4.25
N VAL A 61 20.36 20.69 3.47
CA VAL A 61 20.77 21.00 2.09
C VAL A 61 20.98 22.49 1.97
N GLU A 62 21.91 22.88 1.11
CA GLU A 62 22.12 24.27 0.73
C GLU A 62 21.18 24.61 -0.43
N THR A 63 20.43 25.70 -0.29
CA THR A 63 19.52 26.21 -1.32
C THR A 63 20.28 27.00 -2.39
N GLU A 64 19.64 27.29 -3.52
CA GLU A 64 20.22 28.19 -4.54
C GLU A 64 20.49 29.62 -4.00
N THR A 65 19.87 30.00 -2.87
CA THR A 65 20.12 31.26 -2.16
C THR A 65 21.32 31.21 -1.21
N ASN A 66 22.03 30.08 -1.13
CA ASN A 66 23.09 29.77 -0.14
C ASN A 66 22.59 29.78 1.32
N GLU A 67 21.31 29.48 1.52
CA GLU A 67 20.73 29.31 2.85
C GLU A 67 20.64 27.82 3.18
N ASN A 68 20.80 27.48 4.46
CA ASN A 68 20.60 26.11 4.92
C ASN A 68 19.10 25.82 5.07
N PHE A 69 18.62 24.77 4.38
CA PHE A 69 17.28 24.22 4.58
C PHE A 69 17.36 22.92 5.39
N GLU A 70 16.69 22.91 6.54
CA GLU A 70 16.55 21.73 7.39
C GLU A 70 15.38 20.87 6.91
N GLY A 71 15.71 19.78 6.21
CA GLY A 71 14.74 18.81 5.72
C GLY A 71 14.96 17.41 6.27
N VAL A 72 14.37 16.44 5.57
CA VAL A 72 14.50 15.01 5.88
C VAL A 72 14.72 14.19 4.61
N SER A 73 15.35 13.03 4.76
CA SER A 73 15.41 12.01 3.72
C SER A 73 14.93 10.66 4.22
N PHE A 74 14.26 9.91 3.35
CA PHE A 74 13.75 8.58 3.67
C PHE A 74 14.89 7.57 3.85
N MET A 75 14.79 6.75 4.89
CA MET A 75 15.77 5.72 5.19
C MET A 75 15.40 4.39 4.54
N GLY A 76 16.39 3.70 3.99
CA GLY A 76 16.25 2.34 3.46
C GLY A 76 15.65 2.27 2.05
N LYS A 77 15.29 1.05 1.64
CA LYS A 77 14.77 0.76 0.30
C LYS A 77 13.36 0.23 0.41
N ILE A 78 12.49 0.64 -0.52
CA ILE A 78 11.09 0.20 -0.56
C ILE A 78 10.87 -0.83 -1.67
N CYS A 79 9.80 -1.62 -1.55
CA CYS A 79 9.19 -2.37 -2.63
C CYS A 79 7.68 -2.49 -2.41
N GLY A 80 6.92 -2.59 -3.49
CA GLY A 80 5.51 -2.98 -3.44
C GLY A 80 5.37 -4.49 -3.59
N VAL A 81 4.37 -5.07 -2.94
CA VAL A 81 3.94 -6.45 -3.16
C VAL A 81 2.43 -6.45 -3.34
N SER A 82 1.96 -6.82 -4.53
CA SER A 82 0.52 -6.87 -4.81
C SER A 82 -0.04 -8.27 -4.55
N ILE A 83 -1.21 -8.31 -3.89
CA ILE A 83 -2.01 -9.53 -3.81
C ILE A 83 -2.83 -9.64 -5.10
N VAL A 84 -2.45 -10.60 -5.94
CA VAL A 84 -3.06 -10.81 -7.25
C VAL A 84 -4.50 -11.32 -7.07
N ARG A 85 -5.48 -10.76 -7.79
CA ARG A 85 -5.38 -9.75 -8.86
C ARG A 85 -5.67 -8.32 -8.41
N ALA A 86 -6.47 -8.15 -7.35
CA ALA A 86 -7.01 -6.85 -6.99
C ALA A 86 -5.92 -5.84 -6.62
N GLY A 87 -4.87 -6.28 -5.92
CA GLY A 87 -3.73 -5.44 -5.56
C GLY A 87 -2.92 -4.89 -6.74
N GLU A 88 -3.07 -5.47 -7.94
CA GLU A 88 -2.36 -5.00 -9.13
C GLU A 88 -2.86 -3.62 -9.58
N SER A 89 -4.10 -3.24 -9.25
CA SER A 89 -4.63 -1.90 -9.55
C SER A 89 -3.86 -0.79 -8.84
N MET A 90 -3.21 -1.10 -7.72
CA MET A 90 -2.48 -0.12 -6.90
C MET A 90 -1.01 0.03 -7.33
N GLU A 91 -0.50 -0.85 -8.21
CA GLU A 91 0.90 -0.83 -8.64
C GLU A 91 1.25 0.45 -9.37
N GLN A 92 0.34 0.97 -10.19
CA GLN A 92 0.57 2.20 -10.96
C GLN A 92 0.70 3.40 -10.02
N GLY A 93 -0.20 3.55 -9.05
CA GLY A 93 -0.13 4.62 -8.06
C GLY A 93 1.19 4.60 -7.27
N LEU A 94 1.70 3.41 -6.92
CA LEU A 94 3.00 3.28 -6.27
C LEU A 94 4.18 3.66 -7.18
N ARG A 95 4.13 3.29 -8.46
CA ARG A 95 5.17 3.66 -9.45
C ARG A 95 5.19 5.16 -9.73
N ASP A 96 4.03 5.80 -9.73
CA ASP A 96 3.90 7.23 -9.96
C ASP A 96 4.42 8.06 -8.79
N CYS A 97 4.39 7.53 -7.56
CA CYS A 97 5.06 8.14 -6.41
C CYS A 97 6.56 7.80 -6.36
N CYS A 98 6.95 6.61 -6.82
CA CYS A 98 8.29 6.06 -6.62
C CYS A 98 8.85 5.45 -7.91
N ARG A 99 9.54 6.27 -8.72
CA ARG A 99 10.02 5.95 -10.09
C ARG A 99 10.84 4.65 -10.24
N SER A 100 11.45 4.12 -9.19
CA SER A 100 12.28 2.89 -9.24
C SER A 100 11.88 1.83 -8.21
N VAL A 101 10.61 1.82 -7.81
CA VAL A 101 10.07 0.81 -6.89
C VAL A 101 10.05 -0.57 -7.55
N ARG A 102 10.57 -1.58 -6.83
CA ARG A 102 10.45 -2.99 -7.23
C ARG A 102 9.06 -3.49 -6.84
N ILE A 103 8.45 -4.28 -7.71
CA ILE A 103 7.13 -4.89 -7.46
C ILE A 103 7.29 -6.41 -7.39
N GLY A 104 6.90 -6.98 -6.25
CA GLY A 104 6.64 -8.41 -6.09
C GLY A 104 5.15 -8.71 -6.26
N LYS A 105 4.83 -9.98 -6.52
CA LYS A 105 3.45 -10.45 -6.68
C LYS A 105 3.22 -11.71 -5.85
N ILE A 106 2.08 -11.79 -5.18
CA ILE A 106 1.62 -12.96 -4.42
C ILE A 106 0.23 -13.32 -4.93
N LEU A 107 0.02 -14.56 -5.37
CA LEU A 107 -1.27 -15.09 -5.75
C LEU A 107 -1.78 -16.03 -4.65
N ILE A 108 -2.87 -15.61 -4.01
CA ILE A 108 -3.60 -16.40 -3.01
C ILE A 108 -4.99 -16.65 -3.57
N GLN A 109 -5.39 -17.92 -3.59
CA GLN A 109 -6.75 -18.32 -3.90
C GLN A 109 -7.28 -19.22 -2.80
N ARG A 110 -8.60 -19.32 -2.70
CA ARG A 110 -9.24 -20.27 -1.80
C ARG A 110 -9.22 -21.64 -2.46
N ASP A 111 -8.84 -22.62 -1.68
CA ASP A 111 -8.98 -24.02 -2.03
C ASP A 111 -10.48 -24.36 -2.15
N GLU A 112 -10.89 -25.01 -3.24
CA GLU A 112 -12.30 -25.24 -3.58
C GLU A 112 -12.99 -26.20 -2.61
N GLU A 113 -12.24 -27.10 -1.96
CA GLU A 113 -12.78 -28.10 -1.04
C GLU A 113 -12.80 -27.59 0.41
N THR A 114 -11.72 -26.95 0.84
CA THR A 114 -11.54 -26.52 2.25
C THR A 114 -11.94 -25.07 2.50
N ALA A 115 -12.14 -24.27 1.46
CA ALA A 115 -12.35 -22.82 1.50
C ALA A 115 -11.22 -22.02 2.17
N LEU A 116 -10.09 -22.66 2.49
CA LEU A 116 -8.93 -22.04 3.12
C LEU A 116 -8.08 -21.31 2.08
N PRO A 117 -7.48 -20.15 2.43
CA PRO A 117 -6.51 -19.51 1.56
C PRO A 117 -5.30 -20.41 1.35
N LYS A 118 -4.79 -20.48 0.11
CA LYS A 118 -3.60 -21.23 -0.27
C LYS A 118 -2.73 -20.37 -1.17
N LEU A 119 -1.41 -20.44 -0.97
CA LEU A 119 -0.43 -19.77 -1.82
C LEU A 119 -0.25 -20.57 -3.10
N PHE A 120 -0.59 -19.96 -4.24
CA PHE A 120 -0.43 -20.59 -5.56
C PHE A 120 0.84 -20.14 -6.27
N TYR A 121 1.22 -18.87 -6.09
CA TYR A 121 2.39 -18.31 -6.74
C TYR A 121 2.94 -17.14 -5.93
N GLU A 122 4.26 -17.03 -5.90
CA GLU A 122 4.95 -15.83 -5.43
C GLU A 122 6.15 -15.52 -6.32
N LYS A 123 6.38 -14.22 -6.57
CA LYS A 123 7.60 -13.71 -7.16
C LYS A 123 7.95 -12.42 -6.48
N LEU A 124 8.98 -12.48 -5.64
CA LEU A 124 9.40 -11.40 -4.75
C LEU A 124 10.83 -10.96 -5.11
N PRO A 125 11.22 -9.69 -4.85
CA PRO A 125 12.62 -9.28 -4.97
C PRO A 125 13.54 -10.14 -4.07
N GLU A 126 14.71 -10.53 -4.58
CA GLU A 126 15.66 -11.36 -3.83
C GLU A 126 16.13 -10.70 -2.52
N ASP A 127 16.17 -9.38 -2.48
CA ASP A 127 16.58 -8.58 -1.32
C ASP A 127 15.41 -8.08 -0.46
N ILE A 128 14.23 -8.71 -0.55
CA ILE A 128 13.00 -8.25 0.14
C ILE A 128 13.15 -8.17 1.67
N SER A 129 13.91 -9.08 2.29
CA SER A 129 14.16 -9.09 3.75
C SER A 129 14.83 -7.80 4.27
N LYS A 130 15.48 -7.03 3.39
CA LYS A 130 16.17 -5.78 3.73
C LYS A 130 15.34 -4.53 3.39
N ARG A 131 14.11 -4.69 2.87
CA ARG A 131 13.25 -3.59 2.38
C ARG A 131 12.06 -3.32 3.29
N TYR A 132 11.50 -2.12 3.13
CA TYR A 132 10.13 -1.82 3.56
C TYR A 132 9.16 -2.27 2.47
N VAL A 133 8.13 -3.01 2.87
CA VAL A 133 7.19 -3.64 1.96
C VAL A 133 5.84 -2.94 2.06
N PHE A 134 5.37 -2.39 0.94
CA PHE A 134 3.99 -1.95 0.79
C PHE A 134 3.17 -3.11 0.23
N LEU A 135 2.41 -3.79 1.10
CA LEU A 135 1.49 -4.85 0.72
C LEU A 135 0.19 -4.23 0.21
N LEU A 136 -0.15 -4.49 -1.05
CA LEU A 136 -1.23 -3.80 -1.76
C LEU A 136 -2.42 -4.76 -1.96
N ASP A 137 -3.57 -4.39 -1.41
CA ASP A 137 -4.85 -5.05 -1.66
C ASP A 137 -6.00 -4.05 -1.42
N PRO A 138 -6.79 -3.67 -2.44
CA PRO A 138 -7.80 -2.63 -2.29
C PRO A 138 -8.96 -3.03 -1.37
N MET A 139 -9.14 -4.30 -1.04
CA MET A 139 -10.27 -4.79 -0.24
C MET A 139 -9.87 -5.78 0.85
N LEU A 140 -10.15 -5.43 2.11
CA LEU A 140 -10.03 -6.34 3.25
C LEU A 140 -11.42 -6.82 3.70
N ALA A 141 -11.82 -8.02 3.28
CA ALA A 141 -13.10 -8.61 3.71
C ALA A 141 -12.96 -9.46 4.99
N THR A 142 -12.34 -10.64 4.87
CA THR A 142 -12.14 -11.58 5.99
C THR A 142 -10.71 -11.56 6.53
N GLY A 143 -9.81 -10.81 5.89
CA GLY A 143 -8.39 -10.75 6.24
C GLY A 143 -7.55 -11.96 5.85
N GLY A 144 -8.14 -13.09 5.45
CA GLY A 144 -7.40 -14.34 5.19
C GLY A 144 -6.26 -14.20 4.15
N SER A 145 -6.51 -13.49 3.05
CA SER A 145 -5.48 -13.24 2.03
C SER A 145 -4.35 -12.33 2.54
N ALA A 146 -4.70 -11.27 3.28
CA ALA A 146 -3.72 -10.33 3.84
C ALA A 146 -2.84 -11.00 4.92
N ILE A 147 -3.44 -11.83 5.77
CA ILE A 147 -2.73 -12.62 6.79
C ILE A 147 -1.76 -13.59 6.11
N MET A 148 -2.23 -14.39 5.14
CA MET A 148 -1.37 -15.32 4.42
C MET A 148 -0.24 -14.61 3.67
N ALA A 149 -0.52 -13.49 2.99
CA ALA A 149 0.52 -12.72 2.32
C ALA A 149 1.57 -12.19 3.30
N THR A 150 1.12 -11.71 4.47
CA THR A 150 2.01 -11.26 5.55
C THR A 150 2.87 -12.40 6.09
N GLU A 151 2.30 -13.58 6.32
CA GLU A 151 3.05 -14.77 6.74
C GLU A 151 4.11 -15.18 5.72
N VAL A 152 3.80 -15.12 4.43
CA VAL A 152 4.76 -15.38 3.35
C VAL A 152 5.93 -14.40 3.41
N LEU A 153 5.64 -13.10 3.57
CA LEU A 153 6.69 -12.08 3.71
C LEU A 153 7.57 -12.32 4.94
N ILE A 154 6.98 -12.67 6.08
CA ILE A 154 7.71 -12.98 7.31
C ILE A 154 8.59 -14.23 7.12
N LYS A 155 8.06 -15.29 6.48
CA LYS A 155 8.84 -16.49 6.13
C LYS A 155 10.01 -16.18 5.20
N ARG A 156 9.88 -15.15 4.36
CA ARG A 156 10.97 -14.63 3.50
C ARG A 156 11.93 -13.68 4.22
N GLY A 157 11.78 -13.51 5.53
CA GLY A 157 12.68 -12.74 6.39
C GLY A 157 12.37 -11.24 6.46
N VAL A 158 11.20 -10.81 5.97
CA VAL A 158 10.72 -9.43 6.17
C VAL A 158 10.30 -9.27 7.62
N LYS A 159 10.78 -8.21 8.28
CA LYS A 159 10.38 -7.93 9.66
C LYS A 159 8.93 -7.40 9.70
N PRO A 160 8.07 -7.85 10.62
CA PRO A 160 6.67 -7.39 10.69
C PRO A 160 6.51 -5.86 10.72
N GLU A 161 7.38 -5.15 11.45
CA GLU A 161 7.38 -3.69 11.56
C GLU A 161 7.76 -2.96 10.25
N ARG A 162 8.18 -3.69 9.22
CA ARG A 162 8.51 -3.16 7.88
C ARG A 162 7.44 -3.46 6.83
N ILE A 163 6.30 -4.05 7.24
CA ILE A 163 5.19 -4.37 6.36
C ILE A 163 4.11 -3.32 6.56
N PHE A 164 3.87 -2.51 5.53
CA PHE A 164 2.80 -1.53 5.47
C PHE A 164 1.69 -2.08 4.59
N PHE A 165 0.53 -2.35 5.16
CA PHE A 165 -0.63 -2.82 4.41
C PHE A 165 -1.47 -1.62 3.96
N LEU A 166 -1.64 -1.48 2.64
CA LEU A 166 -2.44 -0.41 2.04
C LEU A 166 -3.74 -0.99 1.50
N GLU A 167 -4.87 -0.47 1.99
CA GLU A 167 -6.20 -0.83 1.53
C GLU A 167 -7.11 0.40 1.27
N LEU A 168 -8.05 0.25 0.33
CA LEU A 168 -9.02 1.30 -0.02
C LEU A 168 -10.40 1.07 0.62
N ASN A 169 -10.75 -0.18 0.95
CA ASN A 169 -12.09 -0.56 1.38
C ASN A 169 -13.17 -0.06 0.41
N LEU A 170 -13.15 -0.60 -0.81
CA LEU A 170 -14.14 -0.32 -1.87
C LEU A 170 -15.56 -0.72 -1.43
#